data_AF-A0A9N8HSD5-F1
#
_entry.id   AF-A0A9N8HSD5-F1
#
_cell.length_a   1.000
_cell.length_b   1.000
_cell.length_c   1.000
_cell.angle_alpha   90.00
_cell.angle_beta   90.00
_cell.angle_gamma   90.00
#
_symmetry.space_group_name_H-M   'P 1'
#
loop_
_entity.id
_entity.type
_entity.pdbx_description
1 polymer ?
#
loop_
_entity_poly.entity_id
_entity_poly.type
_entity_poly.pdbx_seq_one_letter_code
_entity_poly.pdbx_strand_id
1 'polypeptide(L)'
;MADSTSATTSTISSPEAVLKAKDNEALAAMRGRDCLKAFSGQRAAISFTGGKDCHLALQRCVDAGIEIVCGCSFVSPGHSFQAHRMEWQQTQGKTMGIPIIQCPLTELESNNNDYKAAYAAAIRKLQEDCKIQLIITGDIDYVGTSTTNFMQQVCIEKDTRGVQVLLPLWQQSRQDLLEEMLHTCQLDIRLCCVKSPHFDATWIGRQLDDKAVNELKAKTEHGLDLSGENGEYHTMVVGGPMYKNTPLEFVNVKAKELLQQRGQKEGEQWWVMSETSKLQPRER
;
A
#
# COMPACT_ATOMS: atom_id res chain seq x y z
N MET A 1 -33.56 -13.68 -33.79
CA MET A 1 -32.38 -13.98 -32.96
C MET A 1 -31.46 -12.78 -32.99
N ALA A 2 -31.58 -11.93 -32.00
CA ALA A 2 -30.63 -10.86 -31.67
C ALA A 2 -30.99 -10.47 -30.24
N ASP A 3 -30.29 -11.06 -29.27
CA ASP A 3 -30.49 -10.74 -27.86
C ASP A 3 -29.44 -9.70 -27.47
N SER A 4 -29.90 -8.46 -27.30
CA SER A 4 -29.11 -7.35 -26.80
C SER A 4 -29.14 -7.39 -25.27
N THR A 5 -28.10 -7.92 -24.65
CA THR A 5 -27.90 -7.80 -23.20
C THR A 5 -27.39 -6.39 -22.89
N SER A 6 -28.31 -5.51 -22.49
CA SER A 6 -27.99 -4.22 -21.91
C SER A 6 -27.24 -4.44 -20.59
N ALA A 7 -25.99 -3.99 -20.52
CA ALA A 7 -25.28 -3.84 -19.26
C ALA A 7 -25.99 -2.76 -18.44
N THR A 8 -26.70 -3.16 -17.39
CA THR A 8 -27.24 -2.25 -16.38
C THR A 8 -26.07 -1.72 -15.54
N THR A 9 -25.57 -0.54 -15.90
CA THR A 9 -24.82 0.33 -14.98
C THR A 9 -25.74 0.67 -13.80
N SER A 10 -25.49 0.08 -12.64
CA SER A 10 -26.16 0.47 -11.40
C SER A 10 -25.73 1.88 -11.03
N THR A 11 -26.65 2.82 -11.21
CA THR A 11 -26.53 4.19 -10.70
C THR A 11 -26.41 4.14 -9.17
N ILE A 12 -25.25 4.56 -8.68
CA ILE A 12 -24.88 4.62 -7.26
C ILE A 12 -25.88 5.50 -6.49
N SER A 13 -26.40 4.93 -5.40
CA SER A 13 -27.20 5.63 -4.38
C SER A 13 -26.34 6.71 -3.69
N SER A 14 -26.97 7.82 -3.30
CA SER A 14 -26.32 9.01 -2.72
C SER A 14 -25.18 8.72 -1.72
N PRO A 15 -24.14 9.57 -1.59
CA PRO A 15 -23.02 9.40 -0.65
C PRO A 15 -23.44 9.03 0.79
N GLU A 16 -24.57 9.56 1.27
CA GLU A 16 -25.11 9.24 2.60
C GLU A 16 -25.55 7.78 2.79
N ALA A 17 -25.91 7.08 1.71
CA ALA A 17 -26.31 5.67 1.75
C ALA A 17 -25.09 4.75 1.87
N VAL A 18 -23.99 5.08 1.18
CA VAL A 18 -22.69 4.40 1.29
C VAL A 18 -22.10 4.55 2.70
N LEU A 19 -22.33 5.69 3.35
CA LEU A 19 -21.80 6.00 4.69
C LEU A 19 -22.49 5.25 5.84
N LYS A 20 -23.74 4.78 5.66
CA LYS A 20 -24.52 4.15 6.74
C LYS A 20 -24.57 2.63 6.70
N ALA A 21 -24.16 2.02 5.59
CA ALA A 21 -24.40 0.61 5.36
C ALA A 21 -23.20 -0.24 5.81
N LYS A 22 -23.51 -1.29 6.58
CA LYS A 22 -22.59 -2.31 7.12
C LYS A 22 -22.68 -3.62 6.33
N ASP A 23 -23.32 -3.59 5.17
CA ASP A 23 -23.53 -4.74 4.29
C ASP A 23 -22.52 -4.77 3.14
N ASN A 24 -22.44 -5.92 2.45
CA ASN A 24 -21.47 -6.17 1.39
C ASN A 24 -21.62 -5.22 0.18
N GLU A 25 -22.80 -4.63 -0.05
CA GLU A 25 -23.03 -3.68 -1.15
C GLU A 25 -22.42 -2.31 -0.87
N ALA A 26 -22.50 -1.80 0.36
CA ALA A 26 -21.83 -0.55 0.72
C ALA A 26 -20.30 -0.69 0.78
N LEU A 27 -19.81 -1.87 1.17
CA LEU A 27 -18.38 -2.21 1.06
C LEU A 27 -17.91 -2.29 -0.40
N ALA A 28 -18.80 -2.67 -1.33
CA ALA A 28 -18.52 -2.63 -2.77
C ALA A 28 -18.36 -1.18 -3.26
N ALA A 29 -19.14 -0.25 -2.71
CA ALA A 29 -19.05 1.17 -3.01
C ALA A 29 -17.81 1.88 -2.42
N MET A 30 -16.99 1.21 -1.61
CA MET A 30 -15.72 1.73 -1.05
C MET A 30 -14.47 1.24 -1.80
N ARG A 31 -14.65 0.78 -3.04
CA ARG A 31 -13.60 0.16 -3.85
C ARG A 31 -13.38 0.95 -5.13
N GLY A 32 -12.12 1.00 -5.54
CA GLY A 32 -11.71 1.61 -6.80
C GLY A 32 -11.78 3.13 -6.81
N ARG A 33 -11.48 3.72 -7.97
CA ARG A 33 -11.28 5.17 -8.12
C ARG A 33 -12.57 5.98 -8.04
N ASP A 34 -13.69 5.43 -8.52
CA ASP A 34 -14.90 6.21 -8.77
C ASP A 34 -15.63 6.65 -7.50
N CYS A 35 -15.41 5.93 -6.39
CA CYS A 35 -16.05 6.23 -5.12
C CYS A 35 -15.38 7.37 -4.33
N LEU A 36 -14.12 7.71 -4.62
CA LEU A 36 -13.29 8.53 -3.74
C LEU A 36 -13.87 9.93 -3.49
N LYS A 37 -14.52 10.53 -4.50
CA LYS A 37 -15.14 11.87 -4.38
C LYS A 37 -16.25 11.92 -3.34
N ALA A 38 -16.94 10.82 -3.07
CA ALA A 38 -17.99 10.75 -2.04
C ALA A 38 -17.42 10.90 -0.61
N PHE A 39 -16.10 10.73 -0.45
CA PHE A 39 -15.38 10.84 0.82
C PHE A 39 -14.62 12.16 0.97
N SER A 40 -14.79 13.10 0.03
CA SER A 40 -14.13 14.42 0.09
C SER A 40 -14.42 15.13 1.41
N GLY A 41 -13.38 15.70 2.02
CA GLY A 41 -13.43 16.37 3.33
C GLY A 41 -13.41 15.43 4.54
N GLN A 42 -13.48 14.11 4.36
CA GLN A 42 -13.34 13.18 5.48
C GLN A 42 -11.89 13.01 5.93
N ARG A 43 -11.70 12.80 7.22
CA ARG A 43 -10.39 12.59 7.84
C ARG A 43 -9.95 11.15 7.68
N ALA A 44 -8.77 10.93 7.12
CA ALA A 44 -8.27 9.60 6.84
C ALA A 44 -6.84 9.38 7.33
N ALA A 45 -6.58 8.18 7.84
CA ALA A 45 -5.23 7.64 7.95
C ALA A 45 -4.96 6.71 6.76
N ILE A 46 -3.73 6.68 6.26
CA ILE A 46 -3.33 5.72 5.22
C ILE A 46 -2.39 4.67 5.77
N SER A 47 -2.69 3.39 5.55
CA SER A 47 -1.74 2.31 5.80
C SER A 47 -0.52 2.49 4.89
N PHE A 48 0.62 2.83 5.49
CA PHE A 48 1.77 3.39 4.80
C PHE A 48 3.02 2.55 5.04
N THR A 49 3.52 1.91 3.99
CA THR A 49 4.73 1.06 4.02
C THR A 49 5.87 1.65 3.19
N GLY A 50 5.64 2.81 2.58
CA GLY A 50 6.61 3.55 1.77
C GLY A 50 6.68 3.13 0.30
N GLY A 51 5.98 2.06 -0.09
CA GLY A 51 5.98 1.52 -1.45
C GLY A 51 5.04 2.22 -2.43
N LYS A 52 5.08 1.75 -3.68
CA LYS A 52 4.34 2.32 -4.82
C LYS A 52 2.81 2.33 -4.61
N ASP A 53 2.25 1.27 -4.03
CA ASP A 53 0.79 1.10 -3.94
C ASP A 53 0.18 2.06 -2.91
N CYS A 54 0.80 2.20 -1.73
CA CYS A 54 0.32 3.17 -0.75
C CYS A 54 0.52 4.62 -1.23
N HIS A 55 1.53 4.91 -2.07
CA HIS A 55 1.68 6.23 -2.68
C HIS A 55 0.63 6.52 -3.75
N LEU A 56 0.26 5.55 -4.58
CA LEU A 56 -0.81 5.74 -5.55
C LEU A 56 -2.16 5.92 -4.84
N ALA A 57 -2.45 5.09 -3.83
CA ALA A 57 -3.64 5.24 -3.02
C ALA A 57 -3.69 6.61 -2.30
N LEU A 58 -2.55 7.07 -1.77
CA LEU A 58 -2.40 8.40 -1.19
C LEU A 58 -2.75 9.49 -2.21
N GLN A 59 -2.10 9.47 -3.37
CA GLN A 59 -2.29 10.48 -4.41
C GLN A 59 -3.76 10.57 -4.84
N ARG A 60 -4.39 9.44 -5.15
CA ARG A 60 -5.81 9.39 -5.54
C ARG A 60 -6.75 9.96 -4.47
N CYS A 61 -6.48 9.66 -3.19
CA CYS A 61 -7.31 10.17 -2.10
C CYS A 61 -7.13 11.69 -1.92
N VAL A 62 -5.89 12.20 -2.01
CA VAL A 62 -5.61 13.64 -1.97
C VAL A 62 -6.29 14.36 -3.15
N ASP A 63 -6.20 13.81 -4.36
CA ASP A 63 -6.82 14.37 -5.56
C ASP A 63 -8.35 14.38 -5.48
N ALA A 64 -8.95 13.44 -4.74
CA ALA A 64 -10.38 13.40 -4.44
C ALA A 64 -10.80 14.36 -3.31
N GLY A 65 -9.86 15.05 -2.67
CA GLY A 65 -10.10 15.99 -1.57
C GLY A 65 -10.30 15.34 -0.21
N ILE A 66 -9.86 14.10 -0.01
CA ILE A 66 -9.88 13.43 1.29
C ILE A 66 -8.76 14.03 2.17
N GLU A 67 -9.05 14.35 3.44
CA GLU A 67 -8.09 14.94 4.36
C GLU A 67 -7.18 13.85 4.96
N ILE A 68 -5.97 13.70 4.42
CA ILE A 68 -4.98 12.74 4.94
C ILE A 68 -4.29 13.34 6.17
N VAL A 69 -4.64 12.84 7.35
CA VAL A 69 -4.12 13.38 8.63
C VAL A 69 -2.81 12.73 9.06
N CYS A 70 -2.61 11.46 8.70
CA CYS A 70 -1.38 10.72 8.98
C CYS A 70 -1.24 9.49 8.07
N GLY A 71 -0.01 8.99 7.94
CA GLY A 71 0.23 7.60 7.58
C GLY A 71 0.28 6.75 8.85
N CYS A 72 -0.13 5.49 8.77
CA CYS A 72 -0.05 4.54 9.87
C CYS A 72 0.67 3.25 9.43
N SER A 73 1.54 2.74 10.28
CA SER A 73 2.31 1.52 10.02
C SER A 73 2.09 0.53 11.16
N PHE A 74 1.38 -0.55 10.89
CA PHE A 74 1.06 -1.57 11.90
C PHE A 74 2.27 -2.48 12.11
N VAL A 75 2.73 -2.58 13.36
CA VAL A 75 3.97 -3.29 13.68
C VAL A 75 3.69 -4.41 14.66
N SER A 76 3.94 -5.65 14.22
CA SER A 76 3.91 -6.82 15.11
C SER A 76 5.11 -6.80 16.07
N PRO A 77 4.90 -7.10 17.37
CA PRO A 77 5.98 -7.24 18.33
C PRO A 77 7.06 -8.23 17.85
N GLY A 78 8.34 -7.89 18.06
CA GLY A 78 9.46 -8.78 17.72
C GLY A 78 9.73 -8.98 16.23
N HIS A 79 8.97 -8.35 15.34
CA HIS A 79 9.11 -8.52 13.90
C HIS A 79 9.55 -7.21 13.23
N SER A 80 10.67 -7.27 12.50
CA SER A 80 11.08 -6.21 11.59
C SER A 80 11.15 -6.77 10.17
N PHE A 81 10.33 -6.23 9.27
CA PHE A 81 10.43 -6.57 7.86
C PHE A 81 11.42 -5.62 7.18
N GLN A 82 12.55 -6.16 6.73
CA GLN A 82 13.68 -5.37 6.25
C GLN A 82 13.38 -4.52 5.01
N ALA A 83 12.38 -4.90 4.21
CA ALA A 83 12.01 -4.15 3.01
C ALA A 83 11.16 -2.89 3.28
N HIS A 84 10.53 -2.79 4.46
CA HIS A 84 9.64 -1.68 4.84
C HIS A 84 10.14 -0.98 6.11
N ARG A 85 11.36 -0.45 6.07
CA ARG A 85 11.98 0.19 7.25
C ARG A 85 11.24 1.44 7.70
N MET A 86 11.00 1.54 9.01
CA MET A 86 10.32 2.68 9.62
C MET A 86 11.06 4.00 9.43
N GLU A 87 12.40 4.00 9.47
CA GLU A 87 13.22 5.19 9.23
C GLU A 87 12.99 5.82 7.85
N TRP A 88 12.78 4.99 6.81
CA TRP A 88 12.52 5.47 5.45
C TRP A 88 11.10 6.00 5.33
N GLN A 89 10.12 5.31 5.92
CA GLN A 89 8.74 5.79 5.99
C GLN A 89 8.66 7.16 6.69
N GLN A 90 9.34 7.33 7.84
CA GLN A 90 9.41 8.60 8.56
C GLN A 90 10.02 9.71 7.70
N THR A 91 11.07 9.39 6.93
CA THR A 91 11.72 10.35 6.02
C THR A 91 10.79 10.76 4.87
N GLN A 92 10.07 9.81 4.28
CA GLN A 92 9.03 10.08 3.27
C GLN A 92 7.93 10.96 3.84
N GLY A 93 7.37 10.60 5.00
CA GLY A 93 6.31 11.36 5.67
C GLY A 93 6.72 12.78 6.02
N LYS A 94 7.91 12.97 6.60
CA LYS A 94 8.48 14.30 6.88
C LYS A 94 8.55 15.16 5.62
N THR A 95 8.97 14.58 4.50
CA THR A 95 9.14 15.28 3.23
C THR A 95 7.80 15.64 2.58
N MET A 96 6.84 14.73 2.63
CA MET A 96 5.47 14.99 2.16
C MET A 96 4.69 15.92 3.11
N GLY A 97 5.15 16.07 4.37
CA GLY A 97 4.43 16.76 5.43
C GLY A 97 3.24 15.96 5.97
N ILE A 98 3.34 14.63 5.94
CA ILE A 98 2.35 13.69 6.46
C ILE A 98 3.03 12.90 7.59
N PRO A 99 2.63 13.07 8.86
CA PRO A 99 3.25 12.33 9.96
C PRO A 99 3.00 10.82 9.80
N ILE A 100 4.04 10.00 10.00
CA ILE A 100 3.89 8.54 10.03
C ILE A 100 3.81 8.08 11.48
N ILE A 101 2.68 7.47 11.84
CA ILE A 101 2.41 6.93 13.17
C ILE A 101 2.70 5.43 13.16
N GLN A 102 3.52 4.99 14.11
CA GLN A 102 3.71 3.56 14.35
C GLN A 102 2.57 3.04 15.21
N CYS A 103 1.93 1.98 14.76
CA CYS A 103 0.77 1.34 15.39
C CYS A 103 1.16 -0.05 15.87
N PRO A 104 1.80 -0.18 17.05
CA PRO A 104 2.20 -1.47 17.57
C PRO A 104 0.98 -2.33 17.88
N LEU A 105 1.01 -3.59 17.48
CA LEU A 105 -0.04 -4.59 17.76
C LEU A 105 0.17 -5.18 19.16
N THR A 106 0.15 -4.32 20.19
CA THR A 106 0.53 -4.65 21.58
C THR A 106 -0.34 -5.71 22.23
N GLU A 107 -1.60 -5.84 21.80
CA GLU A 107 -2.54 -6.81 22.36
C GLU A 107 -2.50 -8.17 21.66
N LEU A 108 -1.57 -8.41 20.73
CA LEU A 108 -1.54 -9.63 19.93
C LEU A 108 -1.33 -10.88 20.80
N GLU A 109 -0.32 -10.87 21.67
CA GLU A 109 0.00 -12.00 22.54
C GLU A 109 -1.11 -12.25 23.56
N SER A 110 -1.64 -11.18 24.18
CA SER A 110 -2.71 -11.28 25.18
C SER A 110 -4.06 -11.75 24.60
N ASN A 111 -4.26 -11.59 23.28
CA ASN A 111 -5.49 -12.00 22.58
C ASN A 111 -5.32 -13.34 21.83
N ASN A 112 -4.53 -14.29 22.35
CA ASN A 112 -4.31 -15.59 21.70
C ASN A 112 -3.82 -15.47 20.24
N ASN A 113 -3.03 -14.45 19.92
CA ASN A 113 -2.59 -14.12 18.57
C ASN A 113 -3.75 -13.77 17.59
N ASP A 114 -4.88 -13.24 18.09
CA ASP A 114 -5.94 -12.66 17.26
C ASP A 114 -5.47 -11.32 16.65
N TYR A 115 -4.94 -11.42 15.43
CA TYR A 115 -4.51 -10.25 14.65
C TYR A 115 -5.66 -9.27 14.41
N LYS A 116 -6.90 -9.73 14.18
CA LYS A 116 -8.02 -8.81 13.92
C LYS A 116 -8.33 -7.96 15.14
N ALA A 117 -8.30 -8.55 16.34
CA ALA A 117 -8.49 -7.81 17.60
C ALA A 117 -7.36 -6.78 17.83
N ALA A 118 -6.11 -7.18 17.61
CA ALA A 118 -4.96 -6.29 17.79
C ALA A 118 -4.97 -5.10 16.80
N TYR A 119 -5.32 -5.35 15.53
CA TYR A 119 -5.52 -4.28 14.55
C TYR A 119 -6.68 -3.37 14.96
N ALA A 120 -7.83 -3.91 15.37
CA ALA A 120 -8.96 -3.10 15.81
C ALA A 120 -8.60 -2.18 16.98
N ALA A 121 -7.81 -2.66 17.95
CA ALA A 121 -7.30 -1.84 19.05
C ALA A 121 -6.42 -0.68 18.58
N ALA A 122 -5.48 -0.95 17.67
CA ALA A 122 -4.64 0.08 17.08
C ALA A 122 -5.46 1.11 16.28
N ILE A 123 -6.49 0.67 15.56
CA ILE A 123 -7.41 1.54 14.81
C ILE A 123 -8.22 2.43 15.76
N ARG A 124 -8.73 1.88 16.88
CA ARG A 124 -9.44 2.69 17.89
C ARG A 124 -8.53 3.78 18.46
N LYS A 125 -7.28 3.46 18.75
CA LYS A 125 -6.30 4.44 19.22
C LYS A 125 -6.06 5.55 18.19
N LEU A 126 -5.86 5.19 16.92
CA LEU A 126 -5.75 6.17 15.84
C LEU A 126 -6.99 7.05 15.70
N GLN A 127 -8.19 6.46 15.82
CA GLN A 127 -9.46 7.18 15.82
C GLN A 127 -9.56 8.16 16.99
N GLU A 128 -9.13 7.76 18.19
CA GLU A 128 -9.10 8.61 19.37
C GLU A 128 -8.13 9.77 19.22
N ASP A 129 -6.89 9.50 18.78
CA ASP A 129 -5.80 10.46 18.74
C ASP A 129 -5.92 11.42 17.55
N CYS A 130 -6.34 10.93 16.37
CA CYS A 130 -6.32 11.69 15.11
C CYS A 130 -7.72 12.03 14.57
N LYS A 131 -8.78 11.51 15.19
CA LYS A 131 -10.19 11.68 14.77
C LYS A 131 -10.42 11.22 13.33
N ILE A 132 -9.80 10.10 12.94
CA ILE A 132 -9.99 9.54 11.61
C ILE A 132 -11.38 8.92 11.47
N GLN A 133 -11.94 9.04 10.26
CA GLN A 133 -13.17 8.38 9.82
C GLN A 133 -12.85 7.23 8.87
N LEU A 134 -11.72 7.32 8.17
CA LEU A 134 -11.30 6.36 7.15
C LEU A 134 -9.91 5.80 7.43
N ILE A 135 -9.72 4.53 7.11
CA ILE A 135 -8.41 3.92 6.88
C ILE A 135 -8.32 3.57 5.40
N ILE A 136 -7.31 4.12 4.73
CA ILE A 136 -7.00 3.84 3.34
C ILE A 136 -5.93 2.73 3.31
N THR A 137 -6.10 1.71 2.47
CA THR A 137 -5.03 0.76 2.16
C THR A 137 -4.72 0.77 0.67
N GLY A 138 -3.48 0.42 0.33
CA GLY A 138 -3.02 0.27 -1.05
C GLY A 138 -3.34 -1.10 -1.66
N ASP A 139 -4.27 -1.87 -1.07
CA ASP A 139 -4.54 -3.23 -1.52
C ASP A 139 -5.16 -3.22 -2.94
N ILE A 140 -4.59 -4.03 -3.84
CA ILE A 140 -5.09 -4.18 -5.21
C ILE A 140 -6.01 -5.39 -5.31
N ASP A 141 -5.63 -6.50 -4.69
CA ASP A 141 -6.34 -7.78 -4.80
C ASP A 141 -6.37 -8.53 -3.46
N TYR A 142 -7.01 -9.70 -3.44
CA TYR A 142 -6.90 -10.62 -2.33
C TYR A 142 -5.48 -11.18 -2.23
N VAL A 143 -5.01 -11.34 -1.00
CA VAL A 143 -3.69 -11.90 -0.71
C VAL A 143 -3.79 -13.42 -0.62
N GLY A 144 -3.00 -14.13 -1.43
CA GLY A 144 -2.88 -15.59 -1.40
C GLY A 144 -4.21 -16.28 -1.73
N THR A 145 -4.68 -17.14 -0.82
CA THR A 145 -5.96 -17.87 -0.95
C THR A 145 -7.13 -17.16 -0.26
N SER A 146 -6.93 -15.94 0.24
CA SER A 146 -8.01 -15.18 0.88
C SER A 146 -9.12 -14.86 -0.12
N THR A 147 -10.36 -14.86 0.35
CA THR A 147 -11.54 -14.41 -0.42
C THR A 147 -12.09 -13.09 0.12
N THR A 148 -11.41 -12.50 1.11
CA THR A 148 -11.82 -11.24 1.76
C THR A 148 -10.62 -10.32 1.97
N ASN A 149 -10.86 -9.01 2.00
CA ASN A 149 -9.84 -8.04 2.41
C ASN A 149 -9.72 -8.04 3.94
N PHE A 150 -8.50 -8.22 4.45
CA PHE A 150 -8.25 -8.33 5.89
C PHE A 150 -8.67 -7.07 6.66
N MET A 151 -8.31 -5.89 6.17
CA MET A 151 -8.62 -4.62 6.86
C MET A 151 -10.13 -4.37 6.89
N GLN A 152 -10.84 -4.65 5.78
CA GLN A 152 -12.31 -4.60 5.77
C GLN A 152 -12.90 -5.54 6.83
N GLN A 153 -12.42 -6.78 6.92
CA GLN A 153 -12.89 -7.74 7.92
C GLN A 153 -12.65 -7.26 9.35
N VAL A 154 -11.50 -6.63 9.63
CA VAL A 154 -11.24 -6.00 10.93
C VAL A 154 -12.31 -4.96 11.27
N CYS A 155 -12.60 -4.04 10.34
CA CYS A 155 -13.58 -2.97 10.58
C CYS A 155 -15.03 -3.43 10.62
N ILE A 156 -15.37 -4.56 10.00
CA ILE A 156 -16.71 -5.15 10.01
C ILE A 156 -16.94 -5.98 11.28
N GLU A 157 -16.01 -6.88 11.59
CA GLU A 157 -16.20 -7.89 12.64
C GLU A 157 -15.85 -7.37 14.04
N LYS A 158 -15.01 -6.33 14.14
CA LYS A 158 -14.52 -5.79 15.42
C LYS A 158 -14.92 -4.32 15.56
N ASP A 159 -15.05 -3.88 16.81
CA ASP A 159 -15.31 -2.48 17.09
C ASP A 159 -14.07 -1.62 16.78
N THR A 160 -14.19 -0.82 15.72
CA THR A 160 -13.21 0.17 15.27
C THR A 160 -13.75 1.60 15.40
N ARG A 161 -14.80 1.81 16.21
CA ARG A 161 -15.46 3.10 16.42
C ARG A 161 -16.01 3.74 15.14
N GLY A 162 -16.50 2.89 14.23
CA GLY A 162 -17.11 3.33 12.98
C GLY A 162 -16.11 3.78 11.92
N VAL A 163 -14.82 3.52 12.09
CA VAL A 163 -13.82 3.75 11.04
C VAL A 163 -14.08 2.82 9.86
N GLN A 164 -14.22 3.40 8.67
CA GLN A 164 -14.45 2.65 7.44
C GLN A 164 -13.14 2.41 6.67
N VAL A 165 -13.12 1.41 5.80
CA VAL A 165 -11.93 1.05 5.02
C VAL A 165 -12.14 1.41 3.57
N LEU A 166 -11.27 2.26 3.03
CA LEU A 166 -11.27 2.68 1.63
C LEU A 166 -10.15 1.96 0.88
N LEU A 167 -10.48 1.38 -0.27
CA LEU A 167 -9.55 0.60 -1.09
C LEU A 167 -9.43 1.23 -2.51
N PRO A 168 -8.64 2.30 -2.68
CA PRO A 168 -8.62 3.08 -3.92
C PRO A 168 -8.16 2.32 -5.15
N LEU A 169 -7.37 1.25 -4.97
CA LEU A 169 -6.75 0.48 -6.05
C LEU A 169 -7.46 -0.86 -6.32
N TRP A 170 -8.48 -1.16 -5.53
CA TRP A 170 -9.08 -2.49 -5.46
C TRP A 170 -9.63 -2.97 -6.81
N GLN A 171 -9.25 -4.19 -7.18
CA GLN A 171 -9.69 -4.93 -8.37
C GLN A 171 -9.51 -4.16 -9.68
N GLN A 172 -8.56 -3.23 -9.73
CA GLN A 172 -8.14 -2.59 -10.97
C GLN A 172 -7.03 -3.39 -11.64
N SER A 173 -6.90 -3.19 -12.95
CA SER A 173 -5.81 -3.77 -13.74
C SER A 173 -4.46 -3.37 -13.13
N ARG A 174 -3.67 -4.37 -12.71
CA ARG A 174 -2.32 -4.19 -12.17
C ARG A 174 -1.41 -3.46 -13.16
N GLN A 175 -1.60 -3.71 -14.46
CA GLN A 175 -0.91 -3.01 -15.53
C GLN A 175 -1.31 -1.52 -15.58
N ASP A 176 -2.60 -1.21 -15.57
CA ASP A 176 -3.09 0.17 -15.64
C ASP A 176 -2.65 0.97 -14.41
N LEU A 177 -2.61 0.33 -13.24
CA LEU A 177 -2.09 0.93 -12.01
C LEU A 177 -0.60 1.24 -12.12
N LEU A 178 0.21 0.31 -12.66
CA LEU A 178 1.63 0.55 -12.90
C LEU A 178 1.85 1.67 -13.91
N GLU A 179 1.10 1.69 -15.01
CA GLU A 179 1.16 2.76 -16.02
C GLU A 179 0.78 4.12 -15.41
N GLU A 180 -0.25 4.18 -14.57
CA GLU A 180 -0.62 5.41 -13.86
C GLU A 180 0.48 5.88 -12.92
N MET A 181 1.08 4.98 -12.14
CA MET A 181 2.18 5.33 -11.23
C MET A 181 3.34 5.98 -12.00
N LEU A 182 3.72 5.40 -13.13
CA LEU A 182 4.89 5.82 -13.91
C LEU A 182 4.62 7.07 -14.76
N HIS A 183 3.45 7.15 -15.39
CA HIS A 183 3.21 8.15 -16.43
C HIS A 183 2.27 9.27 -15.99
N THR A 184 1.24 8.95 -15.22
CA THR A 184 0.27 9.95 -14.75
C THR A 184 0.79 10.64 -13.50
N CYS A 185 1.12 9.84 -12.48
CA CYS A 185 1.63 10.33 -11.20
C CYS A 185 3.14 10.60 -11.24
N GLN A 186 3.89 10.05 -12.20
CA GLN A 186 5.34 10.27 -12.34
C GLN A 186 6.10 9.97 -11.04
N LEU A 187 5.77 8.84 -10.40
CA LEU A 187 6.41 8.40 -9.16
C LEU A 187 7.85 7.93 -9.45
N ASP A 188 8.83 8.42 -8.69
CA ASP A 188 10.20 7.89 -8.68
C ASP A 188 10.22 6.67 -7.74
N ILE A 189 10.10 5.47 -8.31
CA ILE A 189 9.96 4.20 -7.58
C ILE A 189 11.30 3.46 -7.58
N ARG A 190 11.81 3.08 -6.40
CA ARG A 190 13.06 2.33 -6.23
C ARG A 190 12.81 0.93 -5.70
N LEU A 191 13.45 -0.07 -6.29
CA LEU A 191 13.40 -1.45 -5.82
C LEU A 191 14.22 -1.60 -4.53
N CYS A 192 13.58 -1.97 -3.42
CA CYS A 192 14.25 -2.11 -2.11
C CYS A 192 14.37 -3.56 -1.64
N CYS A 193 13.59 -4.47 -2.24
CA CYS A 193 13.68 -5.91 -2.04
C CYS A 193 13.31 -6.60 -3.34
N VAL A 194 14.03 -7.65 -3.72
CA VAL A 194 13.78 -8.41 -4.95
C VAL A 194 14.07 -9.89 -4.71
N LYS A 195 13.42 -10.77 -5.47
CA LYS A 195 13.48 -12.21 -5.26
C LYS A 195 13.87 -12.97 -6.54
N SER A 196 14.61 -14.06 -6.37
CA SER A 196 14.79 -15.04 -7.44
C SER A 196 13.44 -15.71 -7.78
N PRO A 197 13.27 -16.27 -9.00
CA PRO A 197 14.26 -16.39 -10.07
C PRO A 197 14.33 -15.16 -11.00
N HIS A 198 13.38 -14.22 -10.91
CA HIS A 198 13.28 -13.13 -11.89
C HIS A 198 14.32 -12.03 -11.66
N PHE A 199 14.78 -11.88 -10.43
CA PHE A 199 15.70 -10.83 -10.00
C PHE A 199 16.99 -11.41 -9.41
N ASP A 200 18.02 -10.57 -9.40
CA ASP A 200 19.28 -10.77 -8.70
C ASP A 200 19.64 -9.50 -7.90
N ALA A 201 20.75 -9.55 -7.16
CA ALA A 201 21.23 -8.45 -6.32
C ALA A 201 21.40 -7.11 -7.05
N THR A 202 21.63 -7.11 -8.37
CA THR A 202 21.86 -5.88 -9.15
C THR A 202 20.60 -5.04 -9.32
N TRP A 203 19.42 -5.60 -9.00
CA TRP A 203 18.17 -4.87 -9.06
C TRP A 203 17.91 -3.96 -7.87
N ILE A 204 18.63 -4.14 -6.76
CA ILE A 204 18.49 -3.30 -5.57
C ILE A 204 18.89 -1.85 -5.88
N GLY A 205 17.99 -0.92 -5.56
CA GLY A 205 18.13 0.52 -5.78
C GLY A 205 17.86 0.99 -7.21
N ARG A 206 17.66 0.08 -8.16
CA ARG A 206 17.24 0.45 -9.53
C ARG A 206 15.89 1.17 -9.48
N GLN A 207 15.73 2.12 -10.39
CA GLN A 207 14.43 2.72 -10.65
C GLN A 207 13.55 1.71 -11.38
N LEU A 208 12.28 1.60 -10.97
CA LEU A 208 11.24 0.96 -11.74
C LEU A 208 10.73 2.01 -12.74
N ASP A 209 11.31 2.00 -13.95
CA ASP A 209 10.97 2.86 -15.08
C ASP A 209 10.62 2.00 -16.31
N ASP A 210 10.34 2.61 -17.46
CA ASP A 210 10.01 1.89 -18.69
C ASP A 210 11.09 0.89 -19.11
N LYS A 211 12.36 1.22 -18.86
CA LYS A 211 13.48 0.33 -19.18
C LYS A 211 13.42 -0.90 -18.29
N ALA A 212 13.27 -0.72 -16.97
CA ALA A 212 13.11 -1.82 -16.03
C ALA A 212 11.87 -2.66 -16.34
N VAL A 213 10.72 -2.04 -16.64
CA VAL A 213 9.48 -2.73 -17.02
C VAL A 213 9.67 -3.56 -18.30
N ASN A 214 10.35 -3.02 -19.31
CA ASN A 214 10.63 -3.77 -20.54
C ASN A 214 11.59 -4.95 -20.31
N GLU A 215 12.61 -4.77 -19.46
CA GLU A 215 13.47 -5.88 -19.01
C GLU A 215 12.67 -6.97 -18.26
N LEU A 216 11.68 -6.58 -17.45
CA LEU A 216 10.80 -7.52 -16.76
C LEU A 216 9.83 -8.23 -17.72
N LYS A 217 9.25 -7.52 -18.71
CA LYS A 217 8.44 -8.11 -19.78
C LYS A 217 9.21 -9.16 -20.58
N ALA A 218 10.50 -8.96 -20.81
CA ALA A 218 11.34 -9.98 -21.45
C ALA A 218 11.52 -11.25 -20.59
N LYS A 219 11.19 -11.19 -19.29
CA LYS A 219 11.26 -12.30 -18.32
C LYS A 219 9.90 -12.88 -17.96
N THR A 220 8.78 -12.40 -18.52
CA THR A 220 7.41 -12.78 -18.11
C THR A 220 6.97 -14.19 -18.53
N GLU A 221 7.77 -14.92 -19.31
CA GLU A 221 7.49 -16.32 -19.69
C GLU A 221 7.31 -17.27 -18.49
N HIS A 222 7.58 -16.80 -17.26
CA HIS A 222 7.54 -17.57 -16.02
C HIS A 222 6.47 -17.11 -15.01
N GLY A 223 5.45 -16.34 -15.41
CA GLY A 223 4.37 -15.94 -14.51
C GLY A 223 4.73 -14.81 -13.53
N LEU A 224 5.73 -14.00 -13.88
CA LEU A 224 6.09 -12.77 -13.17
C LEU A 224 4.96 -11.75 -13.25
N ASP A 225 4.51 -11.24 -12.11
CA ASP A 225 3.69 -10.04 -12.06
C ASP A 225 4.55 -8.78 -12.16
N LEU A 226 4.30 -7.98 -13.21
CA LEU A 226 4.99 -6.71 -13.43
C LEU A 226 4.72 -5.70 -12.32
N SER A 227 3.59 -5.76 -11.61
CA SER A 227 3.30 -4.91 -10.45
C SER A 227 3.86 -5.48 -9.14
N GLY A 228 4.47 -6.66 -9.14
CA GLY A 228 5.07 -7.28 -7.96
C GLY A 228 4.08 -7.69 -6.87
N GLU A 229 2.79 -7.84 -7.21
CA GLU A 229 1.71 -8.10 -6.24
C GLU A 229 1.81 -9.51 -5.62
N ASN A 230 2.43 -10.47 -6.30
CA ASN A 230 2.68 -11.80 -5.73
C ASN A 230 3.95 -11.83 -4.87
N GLY A 231 4.51 -10.65 -4.57
CA GLY A 231 5.65 -10.45 -3.70
C GLY A 231 6.99 -10.59 -4.42
N GLU A 232 7.06 -10.52 -5.75
CA GLU A 232 8.30 -10.66 -6.52
C GLU A 232 9.33 -9.58 -6.15
N TYR A 233 8.87 -8.40 -5.78
CA TYR A 233 9.70 -7.30 -5.29
C TYR A 233 8.92 -6.38 -4.34
N HIS A 234 9.65 -5.60 -3.54
CA HIS A 234 9.12 -4.45 -2.80
C HIS A 234 9.79 -3.16 -3.25
N THR A 235 9.06 -2.07 -3.10
CA THR A 235 9.50 -0.75 -3.56
C THR A 235 9.51 0.28 -2.43
N MET A 236 10.23 1.36 -2.69
CA MET A 236 10.19 2.61 -1.95
C MET A 236 10.03 3.75 -2.95
N VAL A 237 9.04 4.61 -2.76
CA VAL A 237 8.88 5.83 -3.57
C VAL A 237 9.77 6.92 -3.00
N VAL A 238 10.58 7.55 -3.84
CA VAL A 238 11.51 8.62 -3.45
C VAL A 238 11.16 9.96 -4.08
N GLY A 239 10.15 10.02 -4.95
CA GLY A 239 9.74 11.25 -5.60
C GLY A 239 8.36 11.13 -6.24
N GLY A 240 7.74 12.26 -6.50
CA GLY A 240 6.39 12.37 -7.05
C GLY A 240 5.70 13.67 -6.59
N PRO A 241 4.43 13.89 -6.96
CA PRO A 241 3.72 15.15 -6.71
C PRO A 241 3.65 15.52 -5.23
N MET A 242 3.58 14.52 -4.34
CA MET A 242 3.50 14.72 -2.89
C MET A 242 4.80 15.22 -2.25
N TYR A 243 5.96 15.16 -2.93
CA TYR A 243 7.27 15.45 -2.34
C TYR A 243 7.66 16.95 -2.34
N LYS A 244 6.73 17.87 -2.65
CA LYS A 244 6.90 19.34 -2.51
C LYS A 244 8.23 19.88 -3.07
N ASN A 245 8.67 19.40 -4.23
CA ASN A 245 9.94 19.75 -4.89
C ASN A 245 11.23 19.37 -4.11
N THR A 246 11.14 18.42 -3.19
CA THR A 246 12.26 17.83 -2.46
C THR A 246 12.24 16.32 -2.67
N PRO A 247 12.64 15.81 -3.86
CA PRO A 247 12.78 14.38 -4.03
C PRO A 247 13.82 13.84 -3.05
N LEU A 248 13.66 12.58 -2.70
CA LEU A 248 14.61 11.82 -1.91
C LEU A 248 15.54 11.02 -2.83
N GLU A 249 16.61 10.53 -2.25
CA GLU A 249 17.53 9.58 -2.87
C GLU A 249 18.07 8.60 -1.82
N PHE A 250 18.43 7.41 -2.30
CA PHE A 250 19.18 6.46 -1.50
C PHE A 250 20.68 6.66 -1.71
N VAL A 251 21.42 6.79 -0.61
CA VAL A 251 22.89 6.81 -0.60
C VAL A 251 23.44 5.54 0.03
N ASN A 252 24.67 5.18 -0.37
CA ASN A 252 25.35 3.95 0.08
C ASN A 252 24.54 2.66 -0.19
N VAL A 253 23.83 2.63 -1.32
CA VAL A 253 23.01 1.49 -1.74
C VAL A 253 23.89 0.25 -1.88
N LYS A 254 23.61 -0.77 -1.07
CA LYS A 254 24.21 -2.10 -1.19
C LYS A 254 23.14 -3.16 -1.08
N ALA A 255 23.23 -4.19 -1.90
CA ALA A 255 22.41 -5.37 -1.75
C ALA A 255 22.95 -6.24 -0.60
N LYS A 256 22.03 -6.77 0.20
CA LYS A 256 22.28 -7.80 1.22
C LYS A 256 21.35 -8.96 0.94
N GLU A 257 21.91 -10.16 0.84
CA GLU A 257 21.11 -11.38 0.76
C GLU A 257 20.49 -11.70 2.13
N LEU A 258 19.20 -12.04 2.13
CA LEU A 258 18.51 -12.55 3.31
C LEU A 258 18.71 -14.06 3.38
N LEU A 259 19.42 -14.50 4.42
CA LEU A 259 19.68 -15.93 4.64
C LEU A 259 18.43 -16.68 5.11
N GLN A 260 17.55 -16.02 5.87
CA GLN A 260 16.26 -16.55 6.29
C GLN A 260 15.25 -15.42 6.47
N GLN A 261 14.11 -15.52 5.78
CA GLN A 261 12.99 -14.60 5.91
C GLN A 261 11.66 -15.38 5.97
N ARG A 262 10.72 -14.93 6.81
CA ARG A 262 9.37 -15.53 6.86
C ARG A 262 8.73 -15.46 5.48
N GLY A 263 8.30 -16.61 4.95
CA GLY A 263 7.67 -16.72 3.64
C GLY A 263 8.63 -17.03 2.47
N GLN A 264 9.94 -17.09 2.72
CA GLN A 264 10.93 -17.54 1.73
C GLN A 264 10.78 -19.05 1.51
N LYS A 265 10.60 -19.47 0.25
CA LYS A 265 10.53 -20.89 -0.11
C LYS A 265 11.94 -21.47 -0.27
N GLU A 266 12.04 -22.79 -0.18
CA GLU A 266 13.30 -23.49 -0.41
C GLU A 266 13.82 -23.20 -1.83
N GLY A 267 15.10 -22.83 -1.94
CA GLY A 267 15.74 -22.44 -3.20
C GLY A 267 15.53 -20.98 -3.63
N GLU A 268 14.67 -20.22 -2.95
CA GLU A 268 14.53 -18.78 -3.22
C GLU A 268 15.66 -17.98 -2.58
N GLN A 269 16.21 -17.04 -3.33
CA GLN A 269 17.16 -16.04 -2.84
C GLN A 269 16.48 -14.68 -2.84
N TRP A 270 16.62 -13.96 -1.73
CA TRP A 270 16.02 -12.66 -1.54
C TRP A 270 17.13 -11.66 -1.27
N TRP A 271 17.10 -10.53 -1.96
CA TRP A 271 18.02 -9.43 -1.70
C TRP A 271 17.23 -8.23 -1.19
N VAL A 272 17.79 -7.53 -0.21
CA VAL A 272 17.26 -6.27 0.30
C VAL A 272 18.33 -5.20 0.25
N MET A 273 17.89 -3.95 0.26
CA MET A 273 18.78 -2.82 0.49
C MET A 273 19.33 -2.86 1.92
N SER A 274 20.66 -2.80 2.07
CA SER A 274 21.37 -3.05 3.32
C SER A 274 21.12 -2.00 4.40
N GLU A 275 21.53 -2.30 5.62
CA GLU A 275 21.48 -1.45 6.82
C GLU A 275 22.35 -0.19 6.68
N THR A 276 23.32 -0.20 5.76
CA THR A 276 24.17 0.96 5.48
C THR A 276 23.51 1.96 4.54
N SER A 277 22.44 1.55 3.85
CA SER A 277 21.74 2.39 2.87
C SER A 277 20.85 3.38 3.60
N LYS A 278 20.91 4.66 3.22
CA LYS A 278 20.15 5.74 3.86
C LYS A 278 19.28 6.45 2.84
N LEU A 279 18.05 6.80 3.25
CA LEU A 279 17.15 7.64 2.48
C LEU A 279 17.29 9.09 2.98
N GLN A 280 17.57 10.03 2.07
CA GLN A 280 17.75 11.44 2.42
C GLN A 280 17.18 12.37 1.34
N PRO A 281 16.90 13.65 1.65
CA PRO A 281 16.63 14.66 0.62
C PRO A 281 17.76 14.72 -0.40
N ARG A 282 17.40 14.73 -1.69
CA ARG A 282 18.33 14.90 -2.79
C ARG A 282 18.86 16.34 -2.77
N GLU A 283 20.18 16.48 -2.74
CA GLU A 283 20.82 17.80 -2.86
C GLU A 283 20.53 18.38 -4.26
N ARG A 284 20.29 19.69 -4.32
CA ARG A 284 19.99 20.42 -5.56
C ARG A 284 21.27 20.85 -6.27
#